data_AF-A0AAW3URG9-F1
#
_entry.id   AF-A0AAW3URG9-F1
#
_cell.length_a   1.000
_cell.length_b   1.000
_cell.length_c   1.000
_cell.angle_alpha   90.00
_cell.angle_beta   90.00
_cell.angle_gamma   90.00
#
_symmetry.space_group_name_H-M   'P 1'
#
loop_
_entity.id
_entity.type
_entity.pdbx_description
1 polymer ?
#
loop_
_entity_poly.entity_id
_entity_poly.type
_entity_poly.pdbx_seq_one_letter_code
_entity_poly.pdbx_strand_id
1 'polypeptide(L)'
;MSTRNHIRYQAKKGDQPGWDLYTEFFEPDDVMYLELDGVAAEVTMLGNMERGPGAVLLRLPVDTAKQLGLVPPDWERSDLGKE
;
A
#
# COMPACT_ATOMS: atom_id res chain seq x y z
N MET A 1 22.83 -12.13 -0.24
CA MET A 1 22.09 -12.01 -1.52
C MET A 1 20.66 -11.70 -1.16
N SER A 2 20.07 -10.65 -1.75
CA SER A 2 18.64 -10.37 -1.58
C SER A 2 17.86 -11.41 -2.39
N THR A 3 16.79 -11.96 -1.82
CA THR A 3 15.86 -12.90 -2.46
C THR A 3 14.67 -12.19 -3.10
N ARG A 4 14.64 -10.85 -3.01
CA ARG A 4 13.60 -10.01 -3.59
C ARG A 4 13.76 -9.87 -5.09
N ASN A 5 12.67 -10.09 -5.80
CA ASN A 5 12.50 -9.73 -7.20
C ASN A 5 11.66 -8.44 -7.29
N HIS A 6 12.32 -7.30 -7.50
CA HIS A 6 11.66 -5.99 -7.54
C HIS A 6 10.81 -5.82 -8.80
N ILE A 7 9.54 -5.47 -8.62
CA ILE A 7 8.59 -5.19 -9.69
C ILE A 7 8.48 -3.69 -9.94
N ARG A 8 8.27 -2.92 -8.89
CA ARG A 8 8.22 -1.45 -8.93
C ARG A 8 8.76 -0.87 -7.64
N TYR A 9 9.44 0.27 -7.75
CA TYR A 9 10.09 0.90 -6.61
C TYR A 9 10.05 2.41 -6.76
N GLN A 10 9.87 3.09 -5.63
CA GLN A 10 10.08 4.52 -5.50
C GLN A 10 10.96 4.80 -4.29
N ALA A 11 12.10 5.43 -4.53
CA ALA A 11 13.00 5.85 -3.46
C ALA A 11 12.34 6.93 -2.61
N LYS A 12 12.57 6.85 -1.29
CA LYS A 12 12.28 7.93 -0.36
C LYS A 12 13.05 9.19 -0.78
N LYS A 13 12.38 10.34 -0.83
CA LYS A 13 12.99 11.62 -1.23
C LYS A 13 12.51 12.76 -0.34
N GLY A 14 13.39 13.24 0.54
CA GLY A 14 13.03 14.24 1.55
C GLY A 14 11.90 13.73 2.43
N ASP A 15 10.80 14.48 2.48
CA ASP A 15 9.60 14.12 3.25
C ASP A 15 8.64 13.20 2.50
N GLN A 16 8.91 12.88 1.22
CA GLN A 16 8.10 11.93 0.47
C GLN A 16 8.45 10.49 0.86
N PRO A 17 7.45 9.64 1.16
CA PRO A 17 7.69 8.24 1.50
C PRO A 17 8.26 7.47 0.32
N GLY A 18 8.99 6.40 0.64
CA GLY A 18 9.45 5.41 -0.34
C GLY A 18 8.53 4.19 -0.33
N TRP A 19 8.57 3.39 -1.38
CA TRP A 19 7.89 2.10 -1.41
C TRP A 19 8.55 1.13 -2.38
N ASP A 20 8.36 -0.16 -2.13
CA ASP A 20 8.89 -1.25 -2.93
C ASP A 20 7.82 -2.33 -3.10
N LEU A 21 7.57 -2.71 -4.35
CA LEU A 21 6.65 -3.76 -4.74
C LEU A 21 7.47 -4.90 -5.31
N TYR A 22 7.46 -6.06 -4.65
CA TYR A 22 8.35 -7.17 -4.99
C TYR A 22 7.70 -8.53 -4.74
N THR A 23 8.29 -9.59 -5.31
CA THR A 23 8.03 -10.98 -4.93
C THR A 23 9.28 -11.59 -4.31
N GLU A 24 9.13 -12.67 -3.56
CA GLU A 24 10.25 -13.44 -3.01
C GLU A 24 10.42 -14.74 -3.82
N PHE A 25 11.63 -15.04 -4.27
CA PHE A 25 11.89 -16.21 -5.14
C PHE A 25 11.59 -17.56 -4.50
N PHE A 26 11.58 -17.63 -3.17
CA PHE A 26 11.40 -18.86 -2.41
C PHE A 26 10.04 -18.93 -1.71
N GLU A 27 9.15 -17.97 -1.95
CA GLU A 27 7.78 -18.05 -1.47
C GLU A 27 7.02 -19.09 -2.31
N PRO A 28 6.39 -20.11 -1.69
CA PRO A 28 5.68 -21.16 -2.42
C PRO A 28 4.38 -20.66 -3.06
N ASP A 29 3.87 -19.51 -2.62
CA ASP A 29 2.59 -18.94 -3.01
C ASP A 29 2.78 -17.74 -3.96
N ASP A 30 1.81 -17.47 -4.83
CA ASP A 30 1.78 -16.29 -5.72
C ASP A 30 1.43 -15.03 -4.90
N VAL A 31 2.39 -14.57 -4.11
CA VAL A 31 2.23 -13.44 -3.19
C VAL A 31 3.14 -12.29 -3.62
N MET A 32 2.58 -11.09 -3.58
CA MET A 32 3.31 -9.85 -3.81
C MET A 32 3.35 -9.03 -2.53
N TYR A 33 4.49 -8.44 -2.26
CA TYR A 33 4.73 -7.61 -1.08
C TYR A 33 4.77 -6.16 -1.51
N LEU A 34 3.99 -5.32 -0.83
CA LEU A 34 4.12 -3.87 -0.88
C LEU A 34 4.71 -3.39 0.44
N GLU A 35 5.97 -2.99 0.42
CA GLU A 35 6.66 -2.36 1.54
C GLU A 35 6.54 -0.84 1.42
N LEU A 36 6.13 -0.18 2.50
CA LEU A 36 5.98 1.27 2.58
C LEU A 36 6.99 1.83 3.60
N ASP A 37 7.94 2.64 3.13
CA ASP A 37 8.96 3.27 3.98
C ASP A 37 8.59 4.72 4.32
N GLY A 38 8.60 5.04 5.62
CA GLY A 38 8.25 6.37 6.12
C GLY A 38 6.75 6.69 6.05
N VAL A 39 5.88 5.69 5.93
CA VAL A 39 4.43 5.85 5.89
C VAL A 39 3.81 5.48 7.23
N ALA A 40 3.06 6.41 7.84
CA ALA A 40 2.19 6.09 8.98
C ALA A 40 0.90 5.45 8.47
N ALA A 41 0.86 4.12 8.43
CA ALA A 41 -0.30 3.33 8.00
C ALA A 41 -0.95 2.57 9.16
N GLU A 42 -2.27 2.41 9.09
CA GLU A 42 -3.02 1.52 9.98
C GLU A 42 -3.63 0.39 9.17
N VAL A 43 -3.44 -0.85 9.64
CA VAL A 43 -4.02 -2.06 9.05
C VAL A 43 -5.11 -2.56 9.96
N THR A 44 -6.32 -2.68 9.42
CA THR A 44 -7.46 -3.26 10.13
C THR A 44 -8.02 -4.44 9.36
N MET A 45 -8.11 -5.61 10.02
CA MET A 45 -8.82 -6.76 9.46
C MET A 45 -10.31 -6.59 9.75
N LEU A 46 -11.13 -6.59 8.71
CA LEU A 46 -12.58 -6.51 8.79
C LEU A 46 -13.20 -7.88 8.51
N GLY A 47 -14.13 -8.31 9.36
CA GLY A 47 -14.77 -9.62 9.27
C GLY A 47 -14.02 -10.73 10.03
N ASN A 48 -14.48 -11.97 9.85
CA ASN A 48 -13.87 -13.15 10.45
C ASN A 48 -13.47 -14.14 9.36
N MET A 49 -12.18 -14.43 9.25
CA MET A 49 -11.61 -15.41 8.30
C MET A 49 -12.17 -16.84 8.49
N GLU A 50 -12.72 -17.16 9.66
CA GLU A 50 -13.38 -18.45 9.93
C GLU A 50 -14.76 -18.57 9.28
N ARG A 51 -15.42 -17.46 8.91
CA ARG A 51 -16.80 -17.44 8.39
C ARG A 51 -16.92 -16.96 6.94
N GLY A 52 -15.81 -16.60 6.32
CA GLY A 52 -15.74 -16.14 4.93
C GLY A 52 -14.48 -15.32 4.68
N PRO A 53 -14.22 -14.92 3.42
CA PRO A 53 -13.08 -14.08 3.10
C PRO A 53 -13.21 -12.74 3.84
N GLY A 54 -12.26 -12.45 4.72
CA GLY A 54 -12.16 -11.15 5.39
C GLY A 54 -11.74 -10.04 4.42
N ALA A 55 -11.90 -8.79 4.84
CA ALA A 55 -11.37 -7.64 4.11
C ALA A 55 -10.22 -6.99 4.89
N VAL A 56 -9.28 -6.38 4.19
CA VAL A 56 -8.20 -5.58 4.79
C VAL A 56 -8.49 -4.12 4.48
N LEU A 57 -8.59 -3.30 5.54
CA LEU A 57 -8.64 -1.86 5.42
C LEU A 57 -7.27 -1.28 5.74
N LEU A 58 -6.70 -0.57 4.76
CA LEU A 58 -5.42 0.10 4.89
C LEU A 58 -5.64 1.61 4.86
N ARG A 59 -5.35 2.29 5.97
CA ARG A 59 -5.37 3.75 6.05
C ARG A 59 -4.02 4.30 5.59
N LEU A 60 -4.02 5.06 4.49
CA LEU A 60 -2.82 5.67 3.91
C LEU A 60 -2.93 7.20 3.87
N PRO A 61 -1.80 7.92 3.97
CA PRO A 61 -1.73 9.31 3.53
C PRO A 61 -2.13 9.43 2.05
N VAL A 62 -2.80 10.54 1.72
CA VAL A 62 -3.26 10.81 0.33
C VAL A 62 -2.08 10.81 -0.65
N ASP A 63 -0.96 11.42 -0.27
CA ASP A 63 0.23 11.48 -1.11
C ASP A 63 0.79 10.08 -1.42
N THR A 64 0.76 9.16 -0.45
CA THR A 64 1.15 7.76 -0.68
C THR A 64 0.19 7.09 -1.66
N ALA A 65 -1.12 7.29 -1.51
CA ALA A 65 -2.11 6.72 -2.44
C ALA A 65 -1.93 7.24 -3.88
N LYS A 66 -1.57 8.52 -4.05
CA LYS A 66 -1.23 9.12 -5.34
C LYS A 66 0.05 8.51 -5.93
N GLN A 67 1.11 8.38 -5.13
CA GLN A 67 2.39 7.79 -5.57
C GLN A 67 2.24 6.33 -6.01
N LEU A 68 1.40 5.57 -5.31
CA LEU A 68 1.06 4.19 -5.66
C LEU A 68 0.12 4.11 -6.87
N GLY A 69 -0.42 5.24 -7.35
CA GLY A 69 -1.37 5.28 -8.46
C GLY A 69 -2.75 4.70 -8.12
N LEU A 70 -3.12 4.65 -6.84
CA LEU A 70 -4.45 4.21 -6.39
C LEU A 70 -5.53 5.26 -6.71
N VAL A 71 -5.12 6.52 -6.84
CA VAL A 71 -5.94 7.65 -7.28
C VAL A 71 -5.14 8.52 -8.25
N PRO A 72 -5.81 9.35 -9.08
CA PRO A 72 -5.13 10.32 -9.94
C PRO A 72 -4.21 11.29 -9.16
N PRO A 73 -3.11 11.78 -9.75
CA PRO A 73 -2.21 12.72 -9.08
C PRO A 73 -2.87 14.05 -8.65
N ASP A 74 -3.85 14.50 -9.42
CA ASP A 74 -4.67 15.70 -9.19
C ASP A 74 -5.91 15.42 -8.32
N TRP A 75 -6.04 14.21 -7.77
CA TRP A 75 -7.14 13.90 -6.86
C TRP A 75 -7.10 14.84 -5.66
N GLU A 76 -8.23 15.50 -5.41
CA GLU A 76 -8.47 16.26 -4.20
C GLU A 76 -9.66 15.65 -3.49
N ARG A 77 -9.67 15.74 -2.16
CA ARG A 77 -10.85 15.38 -1.39
C ARG A 77 -11.91 16.41 -1.73
N SER A 78 -12.80 16.09 -2.67
CA SER A 78 -14.00 16.88 -2.88
C SER A 78 -14.76 16.90 -1.55
N ASP A 79 -15.09 18.11 -1.10
CA ASP A 79 -15.74 18.35 0.18
C ASP A 79 -16.95 17.43 0.33
N LEU A 80 -16.81 16.39 1.16
CA LEU A 80 -17.93 15.56 1.58
C LEU A 80 -18.83 16.45 2.44
N GLY A 81 -19.88 16.97 1.82
CA GLY A 81 -21.16 17.31 2.43
C GLY A 81 -21.10 18.25 3.62
N LYS A 82 -21.21 19.56 3.35
CA LYS A 82 -22.09 20.37 4.20
C LYS A 82 -23.52 19.84 3.98
N GLU A 83 -23.98 18.96 4.86
CA GLU A 83 -25.41 18.81 5.17
C GLU A 83 -25.60 19.05 6.67
#